data_AF-A0A524R030-F1
#
_entry.id   AF-A0A524R030-F1
#
_cell.length_a   1.000
_cell.length_b   1.000
_cell.length_c   1.000
_cell.angle_alpha   90.00
_cell.angle_beta   90.00
_cell.angle_gamma   90.00
#
_symmetry.space_group_name_H-M   'P 1'
#
loop_
_entity.id
_entity.type
_entity.pdbx_description
1 polymer ?
#
loop_
_entity_poly.entity_id
_entity_poly.type
_entity_poly.pdbx_seq_one_letter_code
_entity_poly.pdbx_strand_id
1 'polypeptide(L)'
;MKKCADYLQELSDYLDGQLDPQLCAEIEKHVGECTNCKLMFDSLKMTIKLCRESGQCEELPAEFAERLNQAVKDHWVRKFGKA
;
A
#
# COMPACT_ATOMS: atom_id res chain seq x y z
N MET A 1 19.03 4.21 14.96
CA MET A 1 18.27 4.34 13.70
C MET A 1 19.06 3.61 12.64
N LYS A 2 18.46 2.61 11.97
CA LYS A 2 19.11 1.88 10.88
C LYS A 2 19.45 2.84 9.73
N LYS A 3 20.41 2.47 8.89
CA LYS A 3 20.81 3.26 7.72
C LYS A 3 19.76 3.09 6.61
N CYS A 4 19.65 4.04 5.69
CA CYS A 4 18.75 3.94 4.54
C CYS A 4 18.89 2.60 3.78
N ALA A 5 20.11 2.06 3.66
CA ALA A 5 20.37 0.81 2.96
C ALA A 5 19.76 -0.43 3.65
N ASP A 6 19.62 -0.40 4.97
CA ASP A 6 19.09 -1.52 5.74
C ASP A 6 17.59 -1.67 5.48
N TYR A 7 16.86 -0.56 5.29
CA TYR A 7 15.43 -0.57 4.96
C TYR A 7 15.14 -0.94 3.50
N LEU A 8 16.12 -0.86 2.59
CA LEU A 8 15.92 -1.26 1.18
C LEU A 8 15.61 -2.75 1.03
N GLN A 9 16.18 -3.60 1.88
CA GLN A 9 15.90 -5.04 1.88
C GLN A 9 14.49 -5.35 2.38
N GLU A 10 13.99 -4.54 3.31
CA GLU A 10 12.68 -4.72 3.98
C GLU A 10 11.53 -4.06 3.20
N LEU A 11 11.85 -3.23 2.20
CA LEU A 11 10.85 -2.47 1.44
C LEU A 11 9.97 -3.32 0.53
N SER A 12 10.44 -4.48 0.04
CA SER A 12 9.60 -5.38 -0.75
C SER A 12 8.47 -5.96 0.13
N ASP A 13 8.85 -6.55 1.27
CA ASP A 13 7.90 -7.13 2.23
C ASP A 13 6.95 -6.07 2.80
N TYR A 14 7.43 -4.83 2.97
CA TYR A 14 6.60 -3.69 3.34
C TYR A 14 5.51 -3.40 2.30
N LEU A 15 5.87 -3.35 1.02
CA LEU A 15 4.94 -3.07 -0.09
C LEU A 15 3.92 -4.19 -0.28
N ASP A 16 4.31 -5.43 -0.02
CA ASP A 16 3.44 -6.61 -0.08
C ASP A 16 2.55 -6.76 1.17
N GLY A 17 2.73 -5.90 2.18
CA GLY A 17 1.98 -5.93 3.44
C GLY A 17 2.31 -7.15 4.32
N GLN A 18 3.48 -7.76 4.10
CA GLN A 18 3.95 -8.96 4.81
C GLN A 18 4.93 -8.63 5.94
N LEU A 19 5.34 -7.37 6.04
CA LEU A 19 6.26 -6.92 7.07
C LEU A 19 5.57 -6.81 8.43
N ASP A 20 6.32 -7.13 9.49
CA ASP A 20 5.85 -6.98 10.87
C ASP A 20 5.44 -5.51 11.17
N PRO A 21 4.33 -5.27 11.89
CA PRO A 21 3.84 -3.92 12.17
C PRO A 21 4.85 -2.99 12.87
N GLN A 22 5.74 -3.55 13.70
CA GLN A 22 6.77 -2.78 14.38
C GLN A 22 7.80 -2.25 13.37
N LEU A 23 8.18 -3.08 12.40
CA LEU A 23 9.12 -2.73 11.36
C LEU A 23 8.51 -1.74 10.35
N CYS A 24 7.20 -1.87 10.05
CA CYS A 24 6.46 -0.87 9.28
C CYS A 24 6.55 0.51 9.93
N ALA A 25 6.31 0.61 11.24
CA ALA A 25 6.39 1.88 11.96
C ALA A 25 7.81 2.48 11.94
N GLU A 26 8.84 1.65 11.99
CA GLU A 26 10.23 2.11 11.87
C GLU A 26 10.55 2.67 10.47
N ILE A 27 10.09 1.99 9.42
CA ILE A 27 10.24 2.46 8.02
C ILE A 27 9.50 3.78 7.83
N GLU A 28 8.25 3.88 8.27
CA GLU A 28 7.44 5.08 8.17
C GLU A 28 8.10 6.27 8.88
N LYS A 29 8.60 6.05 10.10
CA LYS A 29 9.36 7.07 10.83
C LYS A 29 10.60 7.51 10.06
N HIS A 30 11.38 6.56 9.56
CA HIS A 30 12.61 6.87 8.83
C HIS A 30 12.33 7.67 7.55
N VAL A 31 11.34 7.25 6.77
CA VAL A 31 10.91 7.95 5.55
C VAL A 31 10.38 9.36 5.86
N GLY A 32 9.74 9.55 7.01
CA GLY A 32 9.28 10.86 7.48
C GLY A 32 10.42 11.84 7.83
N GLU A 33 11.53 11.32 8.36
CA GLU A 33 12.66 12.12 8.87
C GLU A 33 13.82 12.26 7.87
N CYS A 34 13.91 11.41 6.83
CA CYS A 34 15.04 11.34 5.91
C CYS A 34 14.66 11.72 4.47
N THR A 35 15.15 12.86 3.99
CA THR A 35 14.88 13.37 2.62
C THR A 35 15.27 12.37 1.52
N ASN A 36 16.42 11.71 1.65
CA ASN A 36 16.89 10.75 0.64
C ASN A 36 15.95 9.54 0.55
N CYS A 37 15.57 8.99 1.70
CA CYS A 37 14.67 7.85 1.75
C CYS A 37 13.24 8.23 1.31
N LYS A 38 12.80 9.48 1.55
CA LYS A 38 11.54 10.02 1.01
C LYS A 38 11.52 10.07 -0.52
N LEU A 39 12.57 10.63 -1.13
CA LEU A 39 12.70 10.68 -2.60
C LEU A 39 12.73 9.29 -3.23
N MET A 40 13.45 8.35 -2.63
CA MET A 40 13.52 6.96 -3.08
C MET A 40 12.15 6.28 -2.97
N PHE A 41 11.44 6.46 -1.86
CA PHE A 41 10.10 5.90 -1.66
C PHE A 41 9.07 6.46 -2.64
N ASP A 42 9.11 7.77 -2.92
CA ASP A 42 8.25 8.38 -3.93
C ASP A 42 8.56 7.87 -5.34
N SER A 43 9.83 7.69 -5.66
CA SER A 43 10.26 7.09 -6.94
C SER A 43 9.76 5.66 -7.08
N LEU A 44 9.88 4.86 -6.01
CA LEU A 44 9.39 3.48 -5.98
C LEU A 44 7.87 3.40 -6.19
N LYS A 45 7.10 4.28 -5.54
CA LYS A 45 5.64 4.38 -5.79
C LYS A 45 5.32 4.71 -7.24
N MET A 46 6.09 5.60 -7.86
CA MET A 46 5.91 5.93 -9.27
C MET A 46 6.21 4.71 -10.15
N THR A 47 7.27 3.96 -9.88
CA THR A 47 7.58 2.71 -10.58
C THR A 47 6.42 1.71 -10.46
N ILE A 48 5.87 1.49 -9.25
CA ILE A 48 4.73 0.59 -9.04
C ILE A 48 3.52 1.04 -9.87
N LYS A 49 3.23 2.35 -9.89
CA LYS A 49 2.15 2.91 -10.69
C LYS A 49 2.35 2.62 -12.19
N LEU A 50 3.54 2.90 -12.72
CA LEU A 50 3.87 2.64 -14.12
C LEU A 50 3.75 1.15 -14.46
N CYS A 51 4.17 0.24 -13.57
CA CYS A 51 4.00 -1.20 -13.76
C CYS A 51 2.52 -1.61 -13.82
N ARG A 52 1.66 -1.02 -12.98
CA ARG A 52 0.22 -1.28 -13.00
C ARG A 52 -0.46 -0.74 -14.25
N GLU A 53 -0.05 0.43 -14.73
CA GLU A 53 -0.61 1.07 -15.92
C GLU A 53 -0.14 0.43 -17.23
N SER A 54 1.09 -0.09 -17.25
CA SER A 54 1.65 -0.78 -18.43
C SER A 54 1.24 -2.26 -18.52
N GLY A 55 0.80 -2.85 -17.42
CA GLY A 55 0.21 -4.18 -17.41
C GLY A 55 -1.14 -4.21 -18.12
N GLN A 56 -1.44 -5.29 -18.83
CA GLN A 56 -2.80 -5.62 -19.21
C GLN A 56 -3.56 -6.02 -17.94
N CYS A 57 -4.06 -5.04 -17.19
CA CYS A 57 -5.03 -5.30 -16.15
C CYS A 57 -6.32 -5.74 -16.83
N GLU A 58 -6.69 -7.01 -16.65
CA GLU A 58 -8.04 -7.44 -17.03
C GLU A 58 -9.06 -6.67 -16.18
N GLU A 59 -10.01 -6.04 -16.86
CA GLU A 59 -11.10 -5.37 -16.17
C GLU A 59 -11.94 -6.40 -15.43
N LEU A 60 -12.28 -6.11 -14.17
CA LEU A 60 -13.22 -6.94 -13.43
C LEU A 60 -14.58 -6.93 -14.13
N PRO A 61 -15.26 -8.07 -14.26
CA PRO A 61 -16.63 -8.10 -14.78
C PRO A 61 -17.53 -7.13 -14.02
N ALA A 62 -18.30 -6.31 -14.73
CA ALA A 62 -19.10 -5.24 -14.14
C ALA A 62 -20.03 -5.74 -13.02
N GLU A 63 -20.67 -6.89 -13.22
CA GLU A 63 -21.54 -7.52 -12.22
C GLU A 63 -20.79 -7.88 -10.93
N PHE A 64 -19.54 -8.36 -11.05
CA PHE A 64 -18.71 -8.67 -9.89
C PHE A 64 -18.32 -7.39 -9.14
N ALA A 65 -17.90 -6.34 -9.86
CA ALA A 65 -17.56 -5.05 -9.28
C ALA A 65 -18.76 -4.41 -8.54
N GLU A 66 -19.97 -4.51 -9.11
CA GLU A 66 -21.19 -4.00 -8.49
C GLU A 66 -21.53 -4.76 -7.19
N ARG A 67 -21.51 -6.11 -7.25
CA ARG A 67 -21.76 -6.96 -6.08
C ARG A 67 -20.74 -6.73 -4.97
N LEU A 68 -19.46 -6.59 -5.32
CA LEU A 68 -18.39 -6.29 -4.36
C LEU A 68 -18.62 -4.94 -3.67
N ASN A 69 -18.90 -3.89 -4.47
CA ASN A 69 -19.17 -2.55 -3.93
C ASN A 69 -20.40 -2.54 -3.01
N GLN A 70 -21.47 -3.26 -3.37
CA GLN A 70 -22.66 -3.37 -2.53
C GLN A 70 -22.35 -4.09 -1.21
N ALA A 71 -21.62 -5.21 -1.27
CA ALA A 71 -21.23 -5.96 -0.08
C ALA A 71 -20.37 -5.12 0.89
N VAL A 72 -19.42 -4.33 0.36
CA VAL A 72 -18.60 -3.41 1.16
C VAL A 72 -19.47 -2.34 1.82
N LYS A 73 -20.40 -1.71 1.08
CA LYS A 73 -21.33 -0.70 1.63
C LYS A 73 -22.23 -1.29 2.71
N ASP A 74 -22.81 -2.45 2.48
CA ASP A 74 -23.69 -3.13 3.44
C ASP A 74 -22.93 -3.47 4.72
N HIS A 75 -21.69 -3.98 4.59
CA HIS A 75 -20.85 -4.27 5.74
C HIS A 75 -20.49 -3.01 6.52
N TRP A 76 -20.19 -1.91 5.82
CA TRP A 76 -19.91 -0.61 6.43
C TRP A 76 -21.11 -0.11 7.25
N VAL A 77 -22.32 -0.11 6.68
CA VAL A 77 -23.54 0.30 7.38
C VAL A 77 -23.81 -0.59 8.59
N ARG A 78 -23.60 -1.91 8.50
CA ARG A 78 -23.78 -2.81 9.64
C ARG A 78 -22.79 -2.55 10.77
N LYS A 79 -21.52 -2.26 10.43
CA LYS A 79 -20.43 -2.09 11.41
C LYS A 79 -20.39 -0.69 12.02
N PHE A 80 -20.67 0.34 11.24
CA PHE A 80 -20.50 1.75 11.62
C PHE A 80 -21.79 2.58 11.54
N GLY A 81 -22.85 2.07 10.92
CA GLY A 81 -24.12 2.79 10.74
C GLY A 81 -25.09 2.70 11.93
N LYS A 82 -24.70 2.07 13.03
CA LYS A 82 -25.39 2.23 14.33
C LYS A 82 -24.75 3.41 15.07
N ALA A 83 -25.35 4.57 14.92
CA ALA A 83 -25.30 5.64 15.91
C ALA A 83 -26.57 5.54 16.77
#